data_AF-A0ABD7JQZ1-F1
#
_entry.id   AF-A0ABD7JQZ1-F1
#
_cell.length_a   1.000
_cell.length_b   1.000
_cell.length_c   1.000
_cell.angle_alpha   90.00
_cell.angle_beta   90.00
_cell.angle_gamma   90.00
#
_symmetry.space_group_name_H-M   'P 1'
#
loop_
_entity.id
_entity.type
_entity.pdbx_description
1 polymer ?
#
loop_
_entity_poly.entity_id
_entity_poly.type
_entity_poly.pdbx_seq_one_letter_code
_entity_poly.pdbx_strand_id
1 'polypeptide(L)'
;MIRSGHLIYKVKGLRQAVKEWEEKGFVVEYGRRKKPNNALIYFSQGPYIELLENTGIPVIAKIIAKLFGRPKNLERFFYWDECEEGWQGLCIEKDSS
;
A
#
# COMPACT_ATOMS: atom_id res chain seq x y z
N MET A 1 6.62 0.59 -22.99
CA MET A 1 7.77 0.01 -22.25
C MET A 1 7.25 -0.64 -20.97
N ILE A 2 8.01 -1.52 -20.32
CA ILE A 2 7.71 -2.02 -18.97
C ILE A 2 8.65 -1.32 -18.00
N ARG A 3 8.14 -0.76 -16.90
CA ARG A 3 8.91 -0.04 -15.89
C ARG A 3 8.43 -0.33 -14.47
N SER A 4 9.29 -0.11 -13.49
CA SER A 4 8.89 -0.15 -12.08
C SER A 4 7.98 1.05 -11.76
N GLY A 5 6.81 0.79 -11.18
CA GLY A 5 5.85 1.80 -10.75
C GLY A 5 6.09 2.25 -9.32
N HIS A 6 5.97 1.31 -8.37
CA HIS A 6 6.16 1.59 -6.95
C HIS A 6 6.50 0.34 -6.14
N LEU A 7 7.02 0.56 -4.94
CA LEU A 7 7.27 -0.47 -3.93
C LEU A 7 6.22 -0.34 -2.82
N ILE A 8 5.76 -1.46 -2.28
CA ILE A 8 4.83 -1.49 -1.14
C ILE A 8 5.61 -1.83 0.12
N TYR A 9 5.57 -0.92 1.09
CA TYR A 9 6.06 -1.11 2.45
C TYR A 9 4.87 -1.16 3.40
N LYS A 10 4.58 -2.34 3.96
CA LYS A 10 3.54 -2.52 4.96
C LYS A 10 3.95 -1.83 6.25
N VAL A 11 3.03 -1.11 6.87
CA VAL A 11 3.18 -0.45 8.17
C VAL A 11 2.05 -0.88 9.12
N LYS A 12 2.31 -1.00 10.43
CA LYS A 12 1.24 -1.27 11.41
C LYS A 12 0.48 -0.01 11.86
N GLY A 13 1.12 1.16 11.77
CA GLY A 13 0.51 2.45 12.12
C GLY A 13 0.93 3.54 11.13
N LEU A 14 -0.01 4.00 10.29
CA LEU A 14 0.29 4.91 9.20
C LEU A 14 0.84 6.25 9.69
N ARG A 15 0.21 6.84 10.71
CA ARG A 15 0.63 8.15 11.24
C ARG A 15 2.03 8.12 11.83
N GLN A 16 2.35 7.04 12.54
CA GLN A 16 3.67 6.86 13.13
C GLN A 16 4.71 6.67 12.02
N ALA A 17 4.44 5.81 11.04
CA ALA A 17 5.33 5.62 9.91
C ALA A 17 5.58 6.92 9.14
N VAL A 18 4.53 7.69 8.82
CA VAL A 18 4.68 9.00 8.17
C VAL A 18 5.65 9.89 8.95
N LYS A 19 5.44 10.03 10.26
CA LYS A 19 6.33 10.82 11.12
C LYS A 19 7.77 10.31 11.08
N GLU A 20 7.99 9.00 11.19
CA GLU A 20 9.33 8.39 11.16
C GLU A 20 10.06 8.61 9.82
N TRP A 21 9.33 8.59 8.70
CA TRP A 21 9.90 8.83 7.37
C TRP A 21 10.16 10.33 7.14
N GLU A 22 9.29 11.21 7.62
CA GLU A 22 9.52 12.67 7.63
C GLU A 22 10.75 13.04 8.47
N GLU A 23 10.93 12.43 9.65
CA GLU A 23 12.11 12.62 10.51
C GLU A 23 13.41 12.15 9.84
N LYS A 24 13.33 11.21 8.90
CA LYS A 24 14.46 10.77 8.06
C LYS A 24 14.74 11.71 6.88
N GLY A 25 13.97 12.79 6.72
CA GLY A 25 14.14 13.80 5.69
C GLY A 25 13.37 13.53 4.39
N PHE A 26 12.44 12.59 4.38
CA PHE A 26 11.59 12.34 3.22
C PHE A 26 10.35 13.26 3.22
N VAL A 27 9.88 13.60 2.02
CA VAL A 27 8.54 14.18 1.84
C VAL A 27 7.54 13.03 1.74
N VAL A 28 6.53 13.05 2.61
CA VAL A 28 5.54 11.97 2.70
C VAL A 28 4.13 12.55 2.55
N GLU A 29 3.34 12.01 1.62
CA GLU A 29 1.99 12.48 1.32
C GLU A 29 0.94 11.41 1.61
N TYR A 30 -0.07 11.73 2.44
CA TYR A 30 -1.19 10.81 2.62
C TYR A 30 -1.96 10.61 1.31
N GLY A 31 -2.25 9.35 0.96
CA GLY A 31 -2.94 9.03 -0.31
C GLY A 31 -4.38 9.54 -0.39
N ARG A 32 -4.97 9.95 0.74
CA ARG A 32 -6.26 10.66 0.77
C ARG A 32 -6.42 11.56 1.99
N ARG A 33 -7.27 12.57 1.87
CA ARG A 33 -7.52 13.57 2.93
C ARG A 33 -8.25 13.01 4.16
N LYS A 34 -9.24 12.14 3.95
CA LYS A 34 -10.09 11.61 5.03
C LYS A 34 -9.76 10.14 5.28
N LYS A 35 -9.46 9.81 6.54
CA LYS A 35 -9.16 8.44 7.00
C LYS A 35 -8.12 7.72 6.12
N PRO A 36 -6.94 8.29 5.83
CA PRO A 36 -5.97 7.63 4.96
C PRO A 36 -5.57 6.25 5.50
N ASN A 37 -5.38 5.32 4.58
CA ASN A 37 -4.91 3.96 4.83
C ASN A 37 -3.55 3.69 4.16
N ASN A 38 -3.05 4.67 3.40
CA ASN A 38 -1.73 4.67 2.81
C ASN A 38 -1.13 6.10 2.77
N ALA A 39 0.18 6.15 2.54
CA ALA A 39 0.93 7.38 2.28
C ALA A 39 2.06 7.09 1.26
N LEU A 40 2.54 8.12 0.59
CA LEU A 40 3.43 8.01 -0.56
C LEU A 40 4.72 8.78 -0.28
N ILE A 41 5.85 8.13 -0.55
CA ILE A 41 7.18 8.75 -0.51
C ILE A 41 7.64 8.92 -1.96
N TYR A 42 7.70 10.17 -2.41
CA TYR A 42 8.09 10.51 -3.77
C TYR A 42 9.59 10.78 -3.89
N PHE A 43 10.13 10.40 -5.04
CA PHE A 43 11.49 10.74 -5.47
C PHE A 43 11.41 11.67 -6.69
N SER A 44 12.50 12.37 -6.98
CA SER A 44 12.56 13.27 -8.14
C SER A 44 12.36 12.54 -9.47
N GLN A 45 12.76 11.27 -9.54
CA GLN A 45 12.59 10.39 -10.70
C GLN A 45 12.42 8.93 -10.24
N GLY A 46 11.79 8.12 -11.08
CA GLY A 46 11.65 6.68 -10.86
C GLY A 46 10.44 6.29 -10.01
N PRO A 47 10.45 5.08 -9.42
CA PRO A 47 9.32 4.57 -8.65
C PRO A 47 9.18 5.27 -7.30
N TYR A 48 7.97 5.30 -6.75
CA TYR A 48 7.69 5.79 -5.39
C TYR A 48 7.57 4.63 -4.40
N ILE A 49 7.60 4.93 -3.09
CA ILE A 49 7.27 3.95 -2.04
C ILE A 49 5.87 4.25 -1.52
N GLU A 50 5.02 3.23 -1.45
CA GLU A 50 3.72 3.27 -0.78
C GLU A 50 3.84 2.67 0.62
N LEU A 51 3.64 3.49 1.65
CA LEU A 51 3.42 3.05 3.02
C LEU A 51 1.96 2.58 3.13
N LEU A 52 1.72 1.29 3.33
CA LEU A 52 0.39 0.69 3.34
C LEU A 52 0.01 0.16 4.74
N GLU A 53 -0.99 0.76 5.37
CA GLU A 53 -1.50 0.28 6.66
C GLU A 53 -2.59 -0.78 6.48
N ASN A 54 -3.47 -0.58 5.51
CA ASN A 54 -4.48 -1.55 5.12
C ASN A 54 -5.01 -1.19 3.73
N THR A 55 -5.66 -2.14 3.09
CA THR A 55 -6.18 -1.99 1.73
C THR A 55 -7.48 -1.19 1.64
N GLY A 56 -8.05 -0.79 2.77
CA GLY A 56 -9.34 -0.11 2.84
C GLY A 56 -10.54 -1.02 2.57
N ILE A 57 -10.32 -2.33 2.34
CA ILE A 57 -11.41 -3.29 2.21
C ILE A 57 -12.20 -3.35 3.52
N PRO A 58 -13.53 -3.10 3.49
CA PRO A 58 -14.37 -3.18 4.68
C PRO A 58 -14.31 -4.55 5.35
N VAL A 59 -14.31 -4.58 6.69
CA VAL A 59 -14.28 -5.83 7.47
C VAL A 59 -15.43 -6.77 7.10
N ILE A 60 -16.63 -6.25 6.84
CA ILE A 60 -17.78 -7.05 6.41
C ILE A 60 -17.51 -7.76 5.07
N ALA A 61 -16.87 -7.08 4.11
CA ALA A 61 -16.50 -7.67 2.83
C ALA A 61 -15.48 -8.79 3.01
N LYS A 62 -14.56 -8.64 3.99
CA LYS A 62 -13.60 -9.70 4.34
C LYS A 62 -14.27 -10.93 4.93
N ILE A 63 -15.27 -10.74 5.79
CA ILE A 63 -16.04 -11.84 6.40
C ILE A 63 -16.80 -12.60 5.33
N ILE A 64 -17.52 -11.89 4.45
CA ILE A 64 -18.27 -12.50 3.34
C ILE A 64 -17.33 -13.32 2.44
N ALA A 65 -16.17 -12.76 2.06
CA ALA A 65 -15.18 -13.50 1.26
C ALA A 65 -14.62 -14.73 1.98
N LYS A 66 -14.49 -14.73 3.31
CA LYS A 66 -14.07 -15.92 4.07
C LYS A 66 -15.16 -17.01 4.08
N LEU A 67 -16.44 -16.63 4.05
CA LEU A 67 -17.58 -17.56 4.08
C LEU A 67 -17.93 -18.15 2.72
N PHE A 68 -17.84 -17.35 1.65
CA PHE A 68 -18.28 -17.73 0.30
C PHE A 68 -17.11 -18.01 -0.67
N GLY A 69 -15.87 -18.00 -0.16
CA GLY A 69 -14.65 -18.19 -0.93
C GLY A 69 -14.01 -16.87 -1.34
N ARG A 70 -12.67 -16.78 -1.17
CA ARG A 70 -11.90 -15.59 -1.53
C ARG A 70 -11.76 -15.56 -3.06
N PRO A 71 -12.29 -14.54 -3.75
CA PRO A 71 -12.09 -14.46 -5.18
C PRO A 71 -10.61 -14.14 -5.45
N LYS A 72 -10.00 -14.81 -6.44
CA LYS A 72 -8.54 -14.76 -6.70
C LYS A 72 -8.01 -13.34 -6.90
N ASN A 73 -8.80 -12.47 -7.52
CA ASN A 73 -8.46 -11.06 -7.72
C ASN A 73 -8.39 -10.24 -6.42
N LEU A 74 -8.94 -10.75 -5.31
CA LEU A 74 -8.89 -10.10 -4.01
C LEU A 74 -7.83 -10.67 -3.06
N GLU A 75 -7.27 -11.85 -3.35
CA GLU A 75 -6.31 -12.53 -2.46
C GLU A 75 -5.13 -11.62 -2.06
N ARG A 76 -4.61 -10.84 -3.00
CA ARG A 76 -3.52 -9.90 -2.74
C ARG A 76 -3.88 -8.85 -1.70
N PHE A 77 -5.11 -8.36 -1.69
CA PHE A 77 -5.52 -7.37 -0.71
C PHE A 77 -5.66 -7.98 0.69
N PHE A 78 -6.20 -9.21 0.77
CA PHE A 78 -6.21 -9.95 2.02
C PHE A 78 -4.80 -10.20 2.55
N TYR A 79 -3.88 -10.61 1.66
CA TYR A 79 -2.49 -10.79 2.00
C TYR A 79 -1.89 -9.51 2.58
N TRP A 80 -2.04 -8.36 1.91
CA TRP A 80 -1.52 -7.09 2.43
C TRP A 80 -2.15 -6.68 3.75
N ASP A 81 -3.40 -7.03 4.02
CA ASP A 81 -4.02 -6.74 5.32
C ASP A 81 -3.55 -7.67 6.45
N GLU A 82 -3.09 -8.89 6.13
CA GLU A 82 -2.73 -9.93 7.09
C GLU A 82 -1.20 -10.08 7.26
N CYS A 83 -0.39 -9.54 6.34
CA CYS A 83 1.07 -9.68 6.34
C CYS A 83 1.78 -8.83 7.41
N GLU A 84 3.04 -9.21 7.70
CA GLU A 84 3.91 -8.49 8.62
C GLU A 84 4.37 -7.14 8.07
N GLU A 85 4.91 -6.30 8.97
CA GLU A 85 5.52 -5.03 8.58
C GLU A 85 6.76 -5.26 7.70
N GLY A 86 6.99 -4.37 6.71
CA GLY A 86 8.16 -4.46 5.82
C GLY A 86 7.81 -4.45 4.33
N TRP A 87 8.78 -4.83 3.50
CA TRP A 87 8.63 -4.84 2.04
C TRP A 87 7.73 -5.99 1.57
N GLN A 88 6.63 -5.67 0.89
CA GLN A 88 5.60 -6.65 0.50
C GLN A 88 5.32 -6.72 -1.01
N GLY A 89 5.83 -5.79 -1.81
CA GLY A 89 5.52 -5.82 -3.24
C GLY A 89 6.30 -4.84 -4.10
N LEU A 90 6.42 -5.21 -5.38
CA LEU A 90 6.87 -4.37 -6.48
C LEU A 90 5.74 -4.30 -7.50
N CYS A 91 5.29 -3.09 -7.81
CA CYS A 91 4.38 -2.82 -8.89
C CYS A 91 5.16 -2.56 -10.18
N ILE A 92 4.74 -3.21 -11.26
CA ILE A 92 5.27 -3.02 -12.60
C ILE A 92 4.19 -2.35 -13.44
N GLU A 93 4.55 -1.26 -14.09
CA GLU A 93 3.69 -0.51 -14.99
C GLU A 93 4.11 -0.77 -16.44
N LYS A 94 3.11 -0.93 -17.31
CA LYS A 94 3.30 -0.95 -18.75
C LYS A 94 2.79 0.37 -19.29
N ASP A 95 3.59 1.05 -20.10
CA ASP A 95 3.11 2.25 -20.78
C ASP A 95 1.91 1.89 -21.67
N SER A 96 0.91 2.76 -21.66
CA SER A 96 -0.26 2.71 -22.52
C SER A 96 0.20 3.03 -23.96
N SER A 97 0.74 2.04 -24.66
CA SER A 97 0.98 2.08 -26.10
C SER A 97 -0.32 2.24 -26.87
#